data_AF-A0A0Z8Q0F0-F1
#
_entry.id   AF-A0A0Z8Q0F0-F1
#
_cell.length_a   1.000
_cell.length_b   1.000
_cell.length_c   1.000
_cell.angle_alpha   90.00
_cell.angle_beta   90.00
_cell.angle_gamma   90.00
#
_symmetry.space_group_name_H-M   'P 1'
#
loop_
_entity.id
_entity.type
_entity.pdbx_description
1 polymer ?
#
loop_
_entity_poly.entity_id
_entity_poly.type
_entity_poly.pdbx_seq_one_letter_code
_entity_poly.pdbx_strand_id
1 'polypeptide(L)' 'MKWQLRENLVWQRATAGEKEKLLDTGLADKAGYIRLVRELGRKYVA' A
#
# COMPACT_ATOMS: atom_id res chain seq x y z
N MET A 1 10.47 8.92 -6.15
CA MET A 1 10.23 8.42 -4.77
C MET A 1 10.70 6.97 -4.67
N LYS A 2 11.64 6.64 -3.76
CA LYS A 2 12.07 5.24 -3.55
C LYS A 2 10.86 4.39 -3.15
N TRP A 3 10.75 3.15 -3.66
CA TRP A 3 9.59 2.26 -3.43
C TRP A 3 9.28 2.06 -1.94
N GLN A 4 10.31 1.79 -1.13
CA GLN A 4 10.21 1.66 0.32
C GLN A 4 9.65 2.91 1.01
N LEU A 5 9.97 4.11 0.51
CA LEU A 5 9.43 5.36 1.05
C LEU A 5 7.93 5.47 0.78
N ARG A 6 7.47 5.02 -0.40
CA ARG A 6 6.04 5.00 -0.74
C ARG A 6 5.28 4.00 0.09
N GLU A 7 5.83 2.80 0.27
CA GLU A 7 5.25 1.77 1.10
C GLU A 7 5.11 2.22 2.56
N ASN A 8 6.16 2.82 3.13
CA ASN A 8 6.10 3.39 4.48
C ASN A 8 5.07 4.52 4.61
N LEU A 9 4.99 5.43 3.64
CA LEU A 9 3.99 6.50 3.62
C LEU A 9 2.56 5.95 3.55
N VAL A 10 2.34 4.95 2.69
CA VAL A 10 1.05 4.24 2.59
C VAL A 10 0.73 3.57 3.92
N TRP A 11 1.68 2.87 4.53
CA TRP A 11 1.46 2.20 5.82
C TRP A 11 1.14 3.18 6.95
N GLN A 12 1.77 4.35 6.98
CA GLN A 12 1.50 5.37 8.00
C GLN A 12 0.13 6.02 7.84
N ARG A 13 -0.37 6.19 6.61
CA ARG A 13 -1.60 6.92 6.31
C ARG A 13 -2.83 6.05 6.03
N ALA A 14 -2.62 4.77 5.73
CA ALA A 14 -3.69 3.81 5.49
C ALA A 14 -4.57 3.64 6.72
N THR A 15 -5.88 3.56 6.48
CA THR A 15 -6.86 3.15 7.49
C THR A 15 -6.65 1.69 7.90
N ALA A 16 -7.27 1.27 9.00
CA ALA A 16 -7.19 -0.12 9.47
C ALA A 16 -7.61 -1.13 8.38
N GLY A 17 -8.74 -0.88 7.69
CA GLY A 17 -9.21 -1.76 6.61
C GLY A 17 -8.29 -1.78 5.37
N GLU A 18 -7.62 -0.67 5.06
CA GLU A 18 -6.62 -0.66 3.97
C GLU A 18 -5.36 -1.42 4.35
N LYS A 19 -4.96 -1.40 5.64
CA LYS A 19 -3.84 -2.20 6.15
C LYS A 19 -4.14 -3.69 6.11
N GLU A 20 -5.34 -4.09 6.54
CA GLU A 20 -5.78 -5.50 6.43
C GLU A 20 -5.75 -5.96 4.97
N LYS A 21 -6.30 -5.15 4.06
CA LYS A 21 -6.27 -5.47 2.63
C LYS A 21 -4.84 -5.56 2.08
N LEU A 22 -3.92 -4.70 2.53
CA LEU A 22 -2.51 -4.78 2.15
C LEU A 22 -1.84 -6.07 2.65
N LEU A 23 -2.12 -6.49 3.89
CA LEU A 23 -1.58 -7.72 4.46
C LEU A 23 -2.13 -8.95 3.74
N ASP A 24 -3.45 -9.04 3.57
CA ASP A 24 -4.11 -10.16 2.88
C ASP A 24 -3.62 -10.28 1.43
N THR A 25 -3.56 -9.15 0.72
CA THR A 25 -3.07 -9.13 -0.66
C THR A 25 -1.57 -9.44 -0.72
N GLY A 26 -0.76 -8.96 0.23
CA GLY A 26 0.68 -9.22 0.29
C GLY A 26 1.02 -10.70 0.51
N LEU A 27 0.15 -11.43 1.20
CA LEU A 27 0.29 -12.87 1.42
C LEU A 27 -0.11 -13.71 0.19
N ALA A 28 -1.13 -13.27 -0.55
CA ALA A 28 -1.73 -14.05 -1.64
C ALA A 28 -1.24 -13.66 -3.05
N ASP A 29 -0.98 -12.37 -3.31
CA ASP A 29 -0.65 -11.84 -4.63
C ASP A 29 0.31 -10.64 -4.57
N LYS A 30 1.57 -10.90 -4.89
CA LYS A 30 2.61 -9.87 -4.97
C LYS A 30 2.30 -8.78 -6.01
N ALA A 31 1.69 -9.12 -7.15
CA ALA A 31 1.38 -8.16 -8.19
C ALA A 31 0.21 -7.25 -7.75
N GLY A 32 -0.83 -7.84 -7.18
CA GLY A 32 -1.95 -7.15 -6.54
C GLY A 32 -1.49 -6.22 -5.42
N TYR A 33 -0.55 -6.68 -4.58
CA TYR A 33 0.04 -5.87 -3.52
C TYR A 33 0.73 -4.62 -4.06
N ILE A 34 1.60 -4.78 -5.07
CA ILE A 34 2.29 -3.66 -5.72
C ILE A 34 1.29 -2.67 -6.34
N ARG A 35 0.22 -3.17 -6.97
CA ARG A 35 -0.83 -2.32 -7.54
C ARG A 35 -1.57 -1.54 -6.45
N LEU A 36 -1.92 -2.19 -5.35
CA LEU A 36 -2.62 -1.58 -4.21
C LEU A 36 -1.78 -0.50 -3.53
N VAL A 37 -0.48 -0.77 -3.29
CA VAL A 37 0.47 0.23 -2.77
C VAL A 37 0.58 1.45 -3.71
N ARG A 38 0.51 1.26 -5.03
CA ARG A 38 0.50 2.37 -5.99
C ARG A 38 -0.80 3.18 -5.95
N GLU A 39 -1.94 2.51 -5.83
CA GLU A 39 -3.26 3.16 -5.72
C GLU A 39 -3.36 4.00 -4.45
N LEU A 40 -3.06 3.41 -3.29
CA LEU A 40 -3.03 4.13 -2.01
C LEU A 40 -1.94 5.20 -2.00
N GLY A 41 -0.79 4.92 -2.61
CA GLY A 41 0.28 5.90 -2.76
C GLY A 41 -0.19 7.15 -3.50
N ARG A 42 -1.03 7.04 -4.54
CA ARG A 42 -1.62 8.22 -5.20
C ARG A 42 -2.63 8.95 -4.32
N LYS A 43 -3.43 8.23 -3.55
CA LYS A 43 -4.43 8.79 -2.62
C LYS A 43 -3.78 9.67 -1.54
N TYR A 44 -2.59 9.31 -1.07
CA TYR A 44 -1.92 9.97 0.06
C TYR A 44 -0.76 10.89 -0.30
N VAL A 45 -0.34 10.93 -1.57
CA VAL A 45 0.73 11.79 -2.07
C VAL A 45 0.19 13.01 -2.85
N ALA A 46 -1.13 13.04 -3.11
CA ALA A 46 -1.83 14.24 -3.56
C ALA A 46 -1.77 15.35 -2.50
#